data_AF-A0A7J9NZL3-F1
#
_entry.id   AF-A0A7J9NZL3-F1
#
_cell.length_a   1.000
_cell.length_b   1.000
_cell.length_c   1.000
_cell.angle_alpha   90.00
_cell.angle_beta   90.00
_cell.angle_gamma   90.00
#
_symmetry.space_group_name_H-M   'P 1'
#
loop_
_entity.id
_entity.type
_entity.pdbx_description
1 polymer ?
#
loop_
_entity_poly.entity_id
_entity_poly.type
_entity_poly.pdbx_seq_one_letter_code
_entity_poly.pdbx_strand_id
1 'polypeptide(L)'
;MLGIIKSAVSKLVDAFTKKSRSEKIEEIREEIKKDPTSFEKGTAFELCCLDIFPEKDFDLLEMTHNPDSANGRFVKSDLNPDLQFKNKKTDSVFSVECKYRSSLYKGAFSWAKNKAQADRYREYEKENEIPVFVAMGLGGTPEKPEQIFLMPLKEIKYNSLYPSVLNDFEIKEAKDVFKILNS
;
A
#
# COMPACT_ATOMS: atom_id res chain seq x y z
N MET A 1 53.35 24.29 21.47
CA MET A 1 52.69 23.29 22.33
C MET A 1 51.25 23.75 22.59
N LEU A 2 50.27 22.92 22.20
CA LEU A 2 48.83 22.98 22.53
C LEU A 2 47.93 24.17 22.10
N GLY A 3 48.44 25.37 21.80
CA GLY A 3 47.57 26.54 21.50
C GLY A 3 47.02 26.64 20.06
N ILE A 4 47.85 26.30 19.07
CA ILE A 4 47.51 26.50 17.64
C ILE A 4 46.56 25.40 17.13
N ILE A 5 46.57 24.23 17.78
CA ILE A 5 45.81 23.03 17.35
C ILE A 5 44.38 23.02 17.93
N LYS A 6 44.04 23.83 18.96
CA LYS A 6 42.67 23.93 19.49
C LYS A 6 41.86 25.12 18.95
N SER A 7 42.49 26.27 18.66
CA SER A 7 41.79 27.43 18.06
C SER A 7 41.42 27.23 16.59
N ALA A 8 42.18 26.39 15.89
CA ALA A 8 42.02 26.03 14.49
C ALA A 8 41.11 24.80 14.27
N VAL A 9 40.41 24.30 15.28
CA VAL A 9 39.45 23.19 15.12
C VAL A 9 38.02 23.66 15.36
N SER A 10 37.73 24.45 16.40
CA SER A 10 36.36 24.96 16.65
C SER A 10 35.89 26.03 15.65
N LYS A 11 36.73 26.99 15.27
CA LYS A 11 36.40 28.01 14.24
C LYS A 11 36.34 27.45 12.82
N LEU A 12 37.05 26.35 12.57
CA LEU A 12 37.04 25.62 11.29
C LEU A 12 35.80 24.74 11.13
N VAL A 13 35.13 24.36 12.23
CA VAL A 13 33.91 23.51 12.21
C VAL A 13 32.62 24.35 12.08
N ASP A 14 32.57 25.53 12.72
CA ASP A 14 31.38 26.41 12.67
C ASP A 14 31.32 27.32 11.43
N ALA A 15 32.46 27.59 10.79
CA ALA A 15 32.53 28.38 9.55
C ALA A 15 32.37 27.53 8.27
N PHE A 16 32.58 26.21 8.36
CA PHE A 16 32.38 25.25 7.27
C PHE A 16 30.90 24.87 7.03
N THR A 17 29.96 25.43 7.80
CA THR A 17 28.57 24.92 7.88
C THR A 17 27.50 25.97 7.57
N LYS A 18 27.68 26.72 6.48
CA LYS A 18 26.52 27.31 5.80
C LYS A 18 26.47 26.85 4.36
N LYS A 19 25.77 25.72 4.16
CA LYS A 19 25.38 25.23 2.83
C LYS A 19 24.86 26.38 2.00
N SER A 20 25.38 26.51 0.78
CA SER A 20 24.89 27.49 -0.18
C SER A 20 23.40 27.27 -0.40
N ARG A 21 22.69 28.34 -0.76
CA ARG A 21 21.25 28.27 -1.03
C ARG A 21 20.95 27.25 -2.14
N SER A 22 21.86 27.08 -3.09
CA SER A 22 21.80 26.04 -4.13
C SER A 22 21.98 24.64 -3.55
N GLU A 23 22.94 24.38 -2.66
CA GLU A 23 23.11 23.06 -2.04
C GLU A 23 21.96 22.69 -1.09
N LYS A 24 21.37 23.69 -0.43
CA LYS A 24 20.13 23.51 0.35
C LYS A 24 18.94 23.21 -0.56
N ILE A 25 18.82 23.89 -1.70
CA ILE A 25 17.79 23.59 -2.69
C ILE A 25 17.99 22.20 -3.29
N GLU A 26 19.24 21.78 -3.50
CA GLU A 26 19.54 20.47 -4.06
C GLU A 26 19.34 19.35 -3.05
N GLU A 27 19.66 19.56 -1.78
CA GLU A 27 19.33 18.60 -0.71
C GLU A 27 17.83 18.50 -0.47
N ILE A 28 17.09 19.63 -0.51
CA ILE A 28 15.62 19.63 -0.48
C ILE A 28 15.05 18.93 -1.72
N ARG A 29 15.68 19.06 -2.90
CA ARG A 29 15.29 18.29 -4.10
C ARG A 29 15.61 16.80 -3.96
N GLU A 30 16.71 16.42 -3.33
CA GLU A 30 17.06 15.02 -3.06
C GLU A 30 16.16 14.39 -1.97
N GLU A 31 15.71 15.16 -0.98
CA GLU A 31 14.69 14.72 -0.01
C GLU A 31 13.28 14.66 -0.63
N ILE A 32 12.90 15.61 -1.49
CA ILE A 32 11.67 15.54 -2.31
C ILE A 32 11.74 14.37 -3.32
N LYS A 33 12.93 13.95 -3.74
CA LYS A 33 13.16 12.75 -4.57
C LYS A 33 13.01 11.44 -3.81
N LYS A 34 12.94 11.43 -2.47
CA LYS A 34 12.52 10.27 -1.67
C LYS A 34 11.00 10.28 -1.41
N ASP A 35 10.21 10.64 -2.42
CA ASP A 35 8.84 10.14 -2.48
C ASP A 35 8.94 8.66 -2.89
N PRO A 36 8.54 7.70 -2.02
CA PRO A 36 8.56 6.31 -2.44
C PRO A 36 7.72 6.20 -3.71
N THR A 37 8.28 5.52 -4.70
CA THR A 37 7.61 5.26 -5.97
C THR A 37 6.24 4.65 -5.68
N SER A 38 5.30 4.82 -6.61
CA SER A 38 3.98 4.17 -6.49
C SER A 38 4.10 2.66 -6.27
N PHE A 39 5.19 2.06 -6.76
CA PHE A 39 5.54 0.66 -6.53
C PHE A 39 5.92 0.40 -5.06
N GLU A 40 6.90 1.13 -4.50
CA GLU A 40 7.30 0.99 -3.09
C GLU A 40 6.12 1.25 -2.13
N LYS A 41 5.27 2.23 -2.44
CA LYS A 41 4.04 2.49 -1.67
C LYS A 41 3.05 1.32 -1.76
N GLY A 42 2.94 0.68 -2.93
CA GLY A 42 2.12 -0.51 -3.13
C GLY A 42 2.61 -1.66 -2.26
N THR A 43 3.88 -2.02 -2.41
CA THR A 43 4.52 -3.09 -1.63
C THR A 43 4.44 -2.85 -0.12
N ALA A 44 4.68 -1.62 0.34
CA ALA A 44 4.54 -1.28 1.75
C ALA A 44 3.12 -1.50 2.28
N PHE A 45 2.10 -1.17 1.47
CA PHE A 45 0.71 -1.40 1.85
C PHE A 45 0.29 -2.87 1.74
N GLU A 46 0.81 -3.64 0.79
CA GLU A 46 0.62 -5.10 0.74
C GLU A 46 1.12 -5.77 2.03
N LEU A 47 2.29 -5.36 2.53
CA LEU A 47 2.83 -5.83 3.80
C LEU A 47 1.94 -5.40 4.98
N CYS A 48 1.45 -4.16 4.99
CA CYS A 48 0.46 -3.70 5.98
C CYS A 48 -0.81 -4.58 5.96
N CYS A 49 -1.26 -5.01 4.78
CA CYS A 49 -2.42 -5.89 4.66
C CYS A 49 -2.15 -7.29 5.27
N LEU A 50 -0.93 -7.82 5.22
CA LEU A 50 -0.61 -9.08 5.89
C LEU A 50 -0.89 -9.01 7.40
N ASP A 51 -0.63 -7.87 8.04
CA ASP A 51 -0.91 -7.67 9.47
C ASP A 51 -2.42 -7.63 9.80
N ILE A 52 -3.25 -7.23 8.84
CA ILE A 52 -4.72 -7.23 8.97
C ILE A 52 -5.27 -8.67 8.95
N PHE A 53 -4.57 -9.59 8.29
CA PHE A 53 -4.92 -11.01 8.17
C PHE A 53 -3.92 -11.87 8.95
N PRO A 54 -4.00 -11.91 10.29
CA PRO A 54 -2.98 -12.54 11.12
C PRO A 54 -2.86 -14.05 10.84
N GLU A 55 -1.62 -14.55 10.78
CA GLU A 55 -1.29 -15.95 10.46
C GLU A 55 -2.03 -16.98 11.33
N LYS A 56 -2.34 -16.63 12.58
CA LYS A 56 -3.11 -17.52 13.48
C LYS A 56 -4.51 -17.85 12.95
N ASP A 57 -5.10 -16.98 12.13
CA ASP A 57 -6.46 -17.10 11.60
C ASP A 57 -6.49 -17.36 10.08
N PHE A 58 -5.44 -17.00 9.35
CA PHE A 58 -5.38 -17.09 7.88
C PHE A 58 -4.07 -17.71 7.40
N ASP A 59 -4.15 -18.59 6.40
CA ASP A 59 -2.98 -19.03 5.62
C ASP A 59 -2.83 -18.13 4.39
N LEU A 60 -1.62 -17.62 4.15
CA LEU A 60 -1.27 -16.94 2.90
C LEU A 60 -0.97 -18.00 1.81
N LEU A 61 -1.76 -18.00 0.74
CA LEU A 61 -1.63 -18.95 -0.38
C LEU A 61 -0.81 -18.37 -1.53
N GLU A 62 -1.03 -17.10 -1.86
CA GLU A 62 -0.35 -16.40 -2.96
C GLU A 62 -0.06 -14.96 -2.57
N MET A 63 1.09 -14.45 -3.01
CA MET A 63 1.42 -13.02 -3.02
C MET A 63 2.01 -12.70 -4.40
N THR A 64 1.26 -11.94 -5.18
CA THR A 64 1.61 -11.55 -6.54
C THR A 64 2.53 -10.32 -6.45
N HIS A 65 3.64 -10.32 -7.21
CA HIS A 65 4.80 -9.38 -7.13
C HIS A 65 5.91 -9.78 -6.15
N ASN A 66 6.70 -10.78 -6.55
CA ASN A 66 8.08 -10.87 -6.11
C ASN A 66 8.97 -10.13 -7.15
N PRO A 67 9.48 -8.91 -6.84
CA PRO A 67 10.17 -8.03 -7.80
C PRO A 67 11.39 -8.66 -8.50
N ASP A 68 11.98 -9.71 -7.94
CA ASP A 68 13.17 -10.36 -8.50
C ASP A 68 12.85 -11.55 -9.43
N SER A 69 11.58 -11.93 -9.60
CA SER A 69 11.22 -13.27 -10.07
C SER A 69 11.31 -13.51 -11.58
N ALA A 70 11.38 -12.46 -12.42
CA ALA A 70 11.15 -12.63 -13.88
C ALA A 70 12.18 -11.99 -14.82
N ASN A 71 13.31 -11.45 -14.34
CA ASN A 71 14.34 -10.81 -15.18
C ASN A 71 13.75 -9.79 -16.19
N GLY A 72 12.77 -8.99 -15.77
CA GLY A 72 12.11 -7.98 -16.61
C GLY A 72 11.05 -8.51 -17.58
N ARG A 73 10.68 -9.80 -17.52
CA ARG A 73 9.52 -10.32 -18.27
C ARG A 73 8.23 -10.01 -17.55
N PHE A 74 7.20 -9.72 -18.34
CA PHE A 74 5.84 -9.63 -17.84
C PHE A 74 5.35 -11.01 -17.37
N VAL A 75 4.91 -11.11 -16.11
CA VAL A 75 4.31 -12.33 -15.56
C VAL A 75 2.79 -12.16 -15.60
N LYS A 76 2.08 -13.11 -16.21
CA LYS A 76 0.61 -13.02 -16.35
C LYS A 76 -0.09 -12.94 -14.98
N SER A 77 0.46 -13.60 -13.97
CA SER A 77 -0.07 -13.55 -12.61
C SER A 77 -0.04 -12.14 -12.02
N ASP A 78 0.82 -11.23 -12.48
CA ASP A 78 0.86 -9.81 -12.05
C ASP A 78 -0.45 -9.05 -12.36
N LEU A 79 -1.39 -9.67 -13.09
CA LEU A 79 -2.74 -9.15 -13.33
C LEU A 79 -3.80 -9.66 -12.34
N ASN A 80 -3.45 -10.65 -11.52
CA ASN A 80 -4.31 -11.21 -10.47
C ASN A 80 -4.33 -10.26 -9.26
N PRO A 81 -5.26 -10.46 -8.31
CA PRO A 81 -5.22 -9.75 -7.03
C PRO A 81 -3.92 -9.99 -6.28
N ASP A 82 -3.43 -8.95 -5.59
CA ASP A 82 -2.11 -8.94 -4.93
C ASP A 82 -1.90 -10.08 -3.91
N LEU A 83 -2.94 -10.50 -3.18
CA LEU A 83 -2.86 -11.51 -2.12
C LEU A 83 -3.98 -12.56 -2.27
N GLN A 84 -3.71 -13.80 -1.85
CA GLN A 84 -4.74 -14.82 -1.65
C GLN A 84 -4.59 -15.49 -0.30
N PHE A 85 -5.70 -15.63 0.43
CA PHE A 85 -5.74 -16.21 1.75
C PHE A 85 -6.74 -17.36 1.85
N LYS A 86 -6.48 -18.26 2.79
CA LYS A 86 -7.43 -19.25 3.28
C LYS A 86 -7.77 -18.96 4.74
N ASN A 87 -9.05 -18.84 5.05
CA ASN A 87 -9.51 -18.74 6.44
C ASN A 87 -9.45 -20.11 7.11
N LYS A 88 -8.65 -20.23 8.19
CA LYS A 88 -8.41 -21.50 8.88
C LYS A 88 -9.65 -22.07 9.57
N LYS A 89 -10.61 -21.22 9.92
CA LYS A 89 -11.83 -21.62 10.62
C LYS A 89 -12.91 -22.15 9.69
N THR A 90 -13.04 -21.54 8.51
CA THR A 90 -14.12 -21.84 7.55
C THR A 90 -13.65 -22.63 6.34
N ASP A 91 -12.33 -22.81 6.17
CA ASP A 91 -11.68 -23.38 4.99
C ASP A 91 -11.88 -22.54 3.69
N SER A 92 -12.53 -21.39 3.78
CA SER A 92 -12.85 -20.55 2.62
C SER A 92 -11.62 -19.79 2.10
N VAL A 93 -11.47 -19.76 0.77
CA VAL A 93 -10.43 -18.99 0.08
C VAL A 93 -10.99 -17.67 -0.42
N PHE A 94 -10.19 -16.60 -0.32
CA PHE A 94 -10.52 -15.29 -0.88
C PHE A 94 -9.24 -14.58 -1.33
N SER A 95 -9.38 -13.67 -2.29
CA SER A 95 -8.28 -12.86 -2.80
C SER A 95 -8.45 -11.38 -2.42
N VAL A 96 -7.35 -10.66 -2.27
CA VAL A 96 -7.31 -9.26 -1.86
C VAL A 96 -6.44 -8.44 -2.81
N GLU A 97 -7.04 -7.45 -3.44
CA GLU A 97 -6.34 -6.40 -4.17
C GLU A 97 -6.00 -5.25 -3.21
N CYS A 98 -4.73 -4.87 -3.11
CA CYS A 98 -4.24 -3.86 -2.18
C CYS A 98 -4.06 -2.51 -2.87
N LYS A 99 -4.75 -1.46 -2.40
CA LYS A 99 -4.61 -0.11 -2.95
C LYS A 99 -4.47 0.94 -1.85
N TYR A 100 -3.36 1.67 -1.90
CA TYR A 100 -3.10 2.80 -1.01
C TYR A 100 -3.23 4.15 -1.74
N ARG A 101 -3.80 5.14 -1.06
CA ARG A 101 -3.82 6.54 -1.50
C ARG A 101 -3.54 7.45 -0.30
N SER A 102 -2.53 8.31 -0.41
CA SER A 102 -2.24 9.33 0.61
C SER A 102 -3.34 10.41 0.69
N SER A 103 -4.11 10.59 -0.39
CA SER A 103 -5.20 11.57 -0.44
C SER A 103 -6.24 11.20 -1.49
N LEU A 104 -7.45 11.75 -1.35
CA LEU A 104 -8.53 11.59 -2.32
C LEU A 104 -8.34 12.51 -3.54
N TYR A 105 -8.77 12.04 -4.71
CA TYR A 105 -8.87 12.89 -5.89
C TYR A 105 -10.33 13.29 -6.11
N LYS A 106 -10.61 14.59 -6.12
CA LYS A 106 -11.98 15.14 -6.21
C LYS A 106 -12.94 14.51 -5.17
N GLY A 107 -12.43 14.25 -3.96
CA GLY A 107 -13.20 13.65 -2.87
C GLY A 107 -13.43 12.15 -2.98
N ALA A 108 -12.88 11.47 -4.00
CA ALA A 108 -13.07 10.03 -4.21
C ALA A 108 -11.75 9.25 -4.15
N PHE A 109 -11.84 8.02 -3.65
CA PHE A 109 -10.79 7.03 -3.62
C PHE A 109 -10.77 6.27 -4.95
N SER A 110 -9.72 6.42 -5.75
CA SER A 110 -9.56 5.66 -6.98
C SER A 110 -8.85 4.33 -6.69
N TRP A 111 -9.60 3.22 -6.73
CA TRP A 111 -9.05 1.89 -6.50
C TRP A 111 -8.51 1.26 -7.80
N ALA A 112 -9.18 1.48 -8.93
CA ALA A 112 -8.75 1.03 -10.25
C ALA A 112 -8.37 2.21 -11.16
N LYS A 113 -7.30 2.04 -11.96
CA LYS A 113 -6.82 3.05 -12.91
C LYS A 113 -7.79 3.29 -14.06
N ASN A 114 -8.43 2.24 -14.54
CA ASN A 114 -9.39 2.29 -15.65
C ASN A 114 -10.37 1.11 -15.58
N LYS A 115 -11.41 1.16 -16.43
CA LYS A 115 -12.46 0.13 -16.47
C LYS A 115 -11.88 -1.25 -16.76
N ALA A 116 -10.93 -1.36 -17.70
CA ALA A 116 -10.31 -2.64 -18.05
C ALA A 116 -9.60 -3.29 -16.85
N GLN A 117 -8.98 -2.51 -15.96
CA GLN A 117 -8.41 -3.04 -14.72
C GLN A 117 -9.50 -3.55 -13.78
N ALA A 118 -10.56 -2.78 -13.57
CA ALA A 118 -11.67 -3.22 -12.74
C ALA A 118 -12.34 -4.49 -13.29
N ASP A 119 -12.51 -4.57 -14.61
CA ASP A 119 -13.10 -5.72 -15.30
C ASP A 119 -12.24 -6.97 -15.14
N ARG A 120 -10.90 -6.86 -15.24
CA ARG A 120 -10.00 -8.00 -15.02
C ARG A 120 -10.17 -8.65 -13.66
N TYR A 121 -10.31 -7.88 -12.59
CA TYR A 121 -10.55 -8.47 -11.26
C TYR A 121 -11.92 -9.15 -11.15
N ARG A 122 -12.93 -8.63 -11.87
CA ARG A 122 -14.27 -9.27 -11.93
C ARG A 122 -14.24 -10.56 -12.74
N GLU A 123 -13.50 -10.56 -13.85
CA GLU A 123 -13.24 -11.75 -14.65
C GLU A 123 -12.49 -12.78 -13.81
N TYR A 124 -11.46 -12.38 -13.08
CA TYR A 124 -10.74 -13.24 -12.13
C TYR A 124 -11.69 -13.84 -11.08
N GLU A 125 -12.51 -13.02 -10.40
CA GLU A 125 -13.47 -13.48 -9.39
C GLU A 125 -14.45 -14.52 -9.97
N LYS A 126 -14.94 -14.27 -11.19
CA LYS A 126 -15.88 -15.15 -11.88
C LYS A 126 -15.23 -16.45 -12.36
N GLU A 127 -14.05 -16.38 -12.97
CA GLU A 127 -13.38 -17.53 -13.58
C GLU A 127 -12.80 -18.49 -12.55
N ASN A 128 -12.34 -17.96 -11.42
CA ASN A 128 -11.74 -18.77 -10.35
C ASN A 128 -12.76 -19.19 -9.28
N GLU A 129 -13.96 -18.61 -9.28
CA GLU A 129 -14.98 -18.79 -8.23
C GLU A 129 -14.44 -18.45 -6.83
N ILE A 130 -13.48 -17.51 -6.76
CA ILE A 130 -12.85 -17.03 -5.52
C ILE A 130 -13.30 -15.59 -5.29
N PRO A 131 -13.97 -15.28 -4.16
CA PRO A 131 -14.34 -13.91 -3.81
C PRO A 131 -13.14 -12.97 -3.79
N VAL A 132 -13.29 -11.80 -4.42
CA VAL A 132 -12.25 -10.76 -4.41
C VAL A 132 -12.70 -9.63 -3.50
N PHE A 133 -11.78 -9.17 -2.65
CA PHE A 133 -11.93 -7.97 -1.84
C PHE A 133 -10.90 -6.93 -2.28
N VAL A 134 -11.23 -5.66 -2.09
CA VAL A 134 -10.28 -4.57 -2.28
C VAL A 134 -9.97 -3.97 -0.91
N ALA A 135 -8.72 -4.14 -0.47
CA ALA A 135 -8.17 -3.46 0.69
C ALA A 135 -7.75 -2.04 0.28
N MET A 136 -8.32 -1.02 0.93
CA MET A 136 -8.11 0.39 0.61
C MET A 136 -7.53 1.13 1.80
N GLY A 137 -6.26 1.51 1.71
CA GLY A 137 -5.58 2.36 2.70
C GLY A 137 -5.66 3.83 2.30
N LEU A 138 -6.17 4.69 3.19
CA LEU A 138 -6.35 6.12 2.95
C LEU A 138 -5.65 6.97 4.02
N GLY A 139 -4.93 8.01 3.59
CA GLY A 139 -4.22 8.93 4.48
C GLY A 139 -3.00 8.30 5.14
N GLY A 140 -2.28 9.05 5.97
CA GLY A 140 -1.10 8.53 6.69
C GLY A 140 0.06 8.10 5.77
N THR A 141 0.64 6.93 6.05
CA THR A 141 1.68 6.27 5.23
C THR A 141 1.19 4.90 4.76
N PRO A 142 1.74 4.28 3.70
CA PRO A 142 1.29 2.96 3.25
C PRO A 142 1.47 1.86 4.30
N GLU A 143 2.46 1.96 5.18
CA GLU A 143 2.68 1.01 6.29
C GLU A 143 1.71 1.24 7.45
N LYS A 144 1.15 2.45 7.55
CA LYS A 144 0.22 2.84 8.61
C LYS A 144 -0.79 3.87 8.08
N PRO A 145 -1.76 3.44 7.27
CA PRO A 145 -2.80 4.34 6.79
C PRO A 145 -3.64 4.88 7.94
N GLU A 146 -4.21 6.07 7.78
CA GLU A 146 -5.14 6.63 8.78
C GLU A 146 -6.44 5.83 8.84
N GLN A 147 -6.90 5.34 7.69
CA GLN A 147 -8.08 4.50 7.56
C GLN A 147 -7.79 3.33 6.64
N ILE A 148 -8.36 2.18 6.96
CA ILE A 148 -8.30 0.99 6.12
C ILE A 148 -9.71 0.46 5.93
N PHE A 149 -10.05 0.14 4.68
CA PHE A 149 -11.34 -0.45 4.31
C PHE A 149 -11.11 -1.79 3.61
N LEU A 150 -12.05 -2.72 3.74
CA LEU A 150 -12.06 -3.98 3.01
C LEU A 150 -13.43 -4.17 2.38
N MET A 151 -13.54 -3.92 1.08
CA MET A 151 -14.83 -3.95 0.38
C MET A 151 -14.90 -5.12 -0.60
N PRO A 152 -15.96 -5.95 -0.58
CA PRO A 152 -16.16 -6.98 -1.59
C PRO A 152 -16.24 -6.37 -2.99
N LEU A 153 -15.53 -6.96 -3.97
CA LEU A 153 -15.50 -6.45 -5.35
C LEU A 153 -16.90 -6.41 -5.98
N LYS A 154 -17.77 -7.37 -5.63
CA LYS A 154 -19.18 -7.41 -6.03
C LYS A 154 -19.97 -6.15 -5.67
N GLU A 155 -19.61 -5.44 -4.59
CA GLU A 155 -20.29 -4.22 -4.13
C GLU A 155 -19.77 -2.96 -4.83
N ILE A 156 -18.56 -3.01 -5.37
CA ILE A 156 -17.91 -1.86 -6.01
C ILE A 156 -18.48 -1.69 -7.41
N LYS A 157 -19.18 -0.59 -7.71
CA LYS A 157 -19.75 -0.32 -9.05
C LYS A 157 -18.92 0.61 -9.92
N TYR A 158 -18.12 1.47 -9.29
CA TYR A 158 -17.37 2.53 -9.96
C TYR A 158 -15.89 2.45 -9.60
N ASN A 159 -15.02 2.92 -10.50
CA ASN A 159 -13.56 2.92 -10.29
C ASN A 159 -13.10 3.91 -9.20
N SER A 160 -13.98 4.79 -8.76
CA SER A 160 -13.73 5.76 -7.71
C SER A 160 -14.90 5.81 -6.76
N LEU A 161 -14.60 5.79 -5.46
CA LEU A 161 -15.58 5.64 -4.38
C LEU A 161 -15.48 6.83 -3.43
N TYR A 162 -16.61 7.46 -3.11
CA TYR A 162 -16.64 8.43 -2.02
C TYR A 162 -16.53 7.70 -0.68
N PRO A 163 -15.76 8.20 0.30
CA PRO A 163 -15.60 7.53 1.59
C PRO A 163 -16.91 7.13 2.28
N SER A 164 -17.99 7.88 2.07
CA SER A 164 -19.31 7.57 2.62
C SER A 164 -19.83 6.18 2.26
N VAL A 165 -19.45 5.61 1.09
CA VAL A 165 -19.86 4.26 0.68
C VAL A 165 -18.96 3.17 1.28
N LEU A 166 -17.82 3.55 1.87
CA LEU A 166 -16.85 2.65 2.48
C LEU A 166 -17.09 2.49 3.99
N ASN A 167 -17.95 3.30 4.61
CA ASN A 167 -18.12 3.35 6.06
C ASN A 167 -18.45 1.97 6.69
N ASP A 168 -19.27 1.16 6.02
CA ASP A 168 -19.65 -0.17 6.51
C ASP A 168 -18.53 -1.22 6.37
N PHE A 169 -17.46 -0.86 5.65
CA PHE A 169 -16.31 -1.69 5.31
C PHE A 169 -15.01 -1.22 6.00
N GLU A 170 -15.08 -0.24 6.89
CA GLU A 170 -13.92 0.26 7.64
C GLU A 170 -13.45 -0.77 8.68
N ILE A 171 -12.15 -1.05 8.70
CA ILE A 171 -11.51 -1.92 9.67
C ILE A 171 -10.96 -1.04 10.80
N LYS A 172 -11.55 -1.17 11.99
CA LYS A 172 -11.08 -0.50 13.22
C LYS A 172 -10.39 -1.49 14.14
N GLU A 173 -10.77 -2.76 14.06
CA GLU A 173 -10.26 -3.85 14.87
C GLU A 173 -10.40 -5.18 14.14
N ALA A 174 -9.67 -6.21 14.59
CA ALA A 174 -9.58 -7.50 13.91
C ALA A 174 -10.94 -8.18 13.67
N LYS A 175 -11.95 -7.95 14.53
CA LYS A 175 -13.28 -8.56 14.37
C LYS A 175 -14.03 -8.03 13.15
N ASP A 176 -13.71 -6.83 12.66
CA ASP A 176 -14.36 -6.21 11.51
C ASP A 176 -14.04 -7.00 10.23
N VAL A 177 -12.80 -7.50 10.11
CA VAL A 177 -12.38 -8.38 9.01
C VAL A 177 -13.30 -9.59 8.91
N PHE A 178 -13.52 -10.30 10.02
CA PHE A 178 -14.40 -11.47 10.02
C PHE A 178 -15.86 -11.12 9.71
N LYS A 179 -16.35 -9.96 10.15
CA LYS A 179 -17.71 -9.52 9.80
C LYS A 179 -17.84 -9.30 8.30
N ILE A 180 -16.88 -8.61 7.69
CA ILE A 180 -16.84 -8.28 6.26
C ILE A 180 -16.71 -9.53 5.39
N LEU A 181 -15.84 -10.47 5.77
CA LEU A 181 -15.64 -11.70 4.99
C LEU A 181 -16.89 -12.61 4.98
N ASN A 182 -17.78 -12.47 5.96
CA ASN A 182 -18.98 -13.31 6.11
C ASN A 182 -20.29 -12.61 5.69
N SER A 183 -20.23 -11.40 5.12
CA SER A 183 -21.41 -10.63 4.64
C SER A 183 -21.74 -10.89 3.16
#